data_AF-F7NYL4-F1
#
_entry.id   AF-F7NYL4-F1
#
_cell.length_a   1.000
_cell.length_b   1.000
_cell.length_c   1.000
_cell.angle_alpha   90.00
_cell.angle_beta   90.00
_cell.angle_gamma   90.00
#
_symmetry.space_group_name_H-M   'P 1'
#
loop_
_entity.id
_entity.type
_entity.pdbx_description
1 polymer ?
#
loop_
_entity_poly.entity_id
_entity_poly.type
_entity_poly.pdbx_seq_one_letter_code
_entity_poly.pdbx_strand_id
1 'polypeptide(L)'
;MQLHQAKAGPVWTEAKVDLPLLAADGRPVHLVVRLDGQLKQLPKDLLQQKLTMLLQLWQQQGVKVTQLELDYDCASSQLAAYAGWLKELRQLLPQTLAVAITALPDWLGKPGWLELQQQVDQLTLQVHSVLSPEQGLFQPQLAKSWAQQLAGQAKKPFYIAVPSYHSALLQQEQGWLVESEQPLQSQAKRQELWLDAVAVQDFSLWLQQQHWPLLQGLVWFRLPLPSDKRSWSYSQLQAVSVGKTLTADLKMSVQGEAPQLELVAENHGFVAAPLPTQINLSGRLCSAADAVSGYKLNFSKDKSQLQFVLTKAETVVQPRQRLVLGWASCQNLTLSAFKG
;
A
#
# COMPACT_ATOMS: atom_id res chain seq x y z
N MET A 1 -17.48 -7.10 6.84
CA MET A 1 -18.40 -6.07 7.42
C MET A 1 -17.55 -4.92 7.94
N GLN A 2 -18.04 -3.69 7.91
CA GLN A 2 -17.32 -2.52 8.43
C GLN A 2 -18.25 -1.60 9.22
N LEU A 3 -17.73 -1.00 10.28
CA LEU A 3 -18.37 0.05 11.07
C LEU A 3 -17.52 1.31 10.98
N HIS A 4 -18.10 2.40 10.46
CA HIS A 4 -17.45 3.70 10.30
C HIS A 4 -18.17 4.78 11.09
N GLN A 5 -17.43 5.72 11.69
CA GLN A 5 -18.00 6.90 12.33
C GLN A 5 -18.20 8.00 11.28
N ALA A 6 -19.45 8.35 10.97
CA ALA A 6 -19.78 9.48 10.10
C ALA A 6 -20.32 10.67 10.90
N LYS A 7 -20.40 11.85 10.25
CA LYS A 7 -20.98 13.06 10.85
C LYS A 7 -22.43 12.85 11.33
N ALA A 8 -23.18 11.99 10.63
CA ALA A 8 -24.57 11.64 10.96
C ALA A 8 -24.71 10.48 11.96
N GLY A 9 -23.59 9.90 12.43
CA GLY A 9 -23.58 8.74 13.32
C GLY A 9 -22.86 7.52 12.72
N PRO A 10 -22.88 6.38 13.42
CA PRO A 10 -22.24 5.15 12.95
C PRO A 10 -22.91 4.58 11.70
N VAL A 11 -22.11 4.20 10.71
CA VAL A 11 -22.55 3.61 9.45
C VAL A 11 -21.99 2.20 9.33
N TRP A 12 -22.87 1.23 9.04
CA TRP A 12 -22.47 -0.13 8.75
C TRP A 12 -22.43 -0.35 7.24
N THR A 13 -21.34 -0.93 6.75
CA THR A 13 -21.21 -1.36 5.36
C THR A 13 -20.83 -2.83 5.27
N GLU A 14 -21.40 -3.52 4.29
CA GLU A 14 -21.09 -4.91 4.02
C GLU A 14 -20.60 -5.04 2.59
N ALA A 15 -19.50 -5.76 2.41
CA ALA A 15 -19.00 -6.07 1.07
C ALA A 15 -20.00 -7.01 0.39
N LYS A 16 -20.26 -6.79 -0.90
CA LYS A 16 -21.01 -7.76 -1.71
C LYS A 16 -20.09 -8.95 -1.98
N VAL A 17 -20.42 -10.09 -1.38
CA VAL A 17 -19.65 -11.33 -1.50
C VAL A 17 -20.50 -12.37 -2.24
N ASP A 18 -19.91 -13.04 -3.22
CA ASP A 18 -20.51 -14.18 -3.90
C ASP A 18 -20.38 -15.44 -3.02
N LEU A 19 -21.35 -15.63 -2.12
CA LEU A 19 -21.34 -16.76 -1.18
C LEU A 19 -21.45 -18.12 -1.89
N PRO A 20 -22.30 -18.31 -2.93
CA PRO A 20 -22.30 -19.55 -3.71
C PRO A 20 -20.93 -19.89 -4.30
N LEU A 21 -20.21 -18.90 -4.84
CA LEU A 21 -18.86 -19.13 -5.36
C LEU A 21 -17.90 -19.58 -4.25
N LEU A 22 -17.93 -18.94 -3.07
CA LEU A 22 -17.08 -19.34 -1.95
C LEU A 22 -17.42 -20.74 -1.41
N ALA A 23 -18.70 -21.08 -1.37
CA ALA A 23 -19.15 -22.40 -0.94
C ALA A 23 -18.68 -23.49 -1.93
N ALA A 24 -18.78 -23.22 -3.24
CA ALA A 24 -18.32 -24.14 -4.27
C ALA A 24 -16.79 -24.30 -4.31
N ASP A 25 -16.04 -23.24 -3.99
CA ASP A 25 -14.58 -23.27 -3.91
C ASP A 25 -14.06 -24.14 -2.75
N GLY A 26 -14.77 -24.14 -1.61
CA GLY A 26 -14.54 -25.07 -0.50
C GLY A 26 -13.28 -24.84 0.34
N ARG A 27 -12.43 -23.86 -0.02
CA ARG A 27 -11.28 -23.48 0.82
C ARG A 27 -11.75 -22.80 2.11
N PRO A 28 -10.95 -22.87 3.19
CA PRO A 28 -11.20 -22.11 4.41
C PRO A 28 -11.31 -20.61 4.13
N VAL A 29 -12.32 -19.96 4.69
CA VAL A 29 -12.57 -18.52 4.56
C VAL A 29 -12.38 -17.83 5.91
N HIS A 30 -11.70 -16.68 5.88
CA HIS A 30 -11.57 -15.79 7.03
C HIS A 30 -12.56 -14.64 6.88
N LEU A 31 -13.44 -14.49 7.87
CA LEU A 31 -14.37 -13.37 7.92
C LEU A 31 -13.67 -12.17 8.53
N VAL A 32 -13.54 -11.07 7.78
CA VAL A 32 -12.91 -9.84 8.26
C VAL A 32 -13.97 -8.81 8.64
N VAL A 33 -13.82 -8.24 9.83
CA VAL A 33 -14.66 -7.15 10.35
C VAL A 33 -13.80 -5.97 10.73
N ARG A 34 -14.04 -4.84 10.07
CA ARG A 34 -13.34 -3.58 10.31
C ARG A 34 -14.15 -2.66 11.21
N LEU A 35 -13.52 -2.11 12.22
CA LEU A 35 -14.11 -1.17 13.16
C LEU A 35 -13.30 0.13 13.12
N ASP A 36 -14.00 1.26 13.10
CA ASP A 36 -13.37 2.57 13.13
C ASP A 36 -12.58 2.77 14.43
N GLY A 37 -11.27 3.03 14.32
CA GLY A 37 -10.39 3.28 15.46
C GLY A 37 -10.77 4.50 16.30
N GLN A 38 -11.58 5.42 15.76
CA GLN A 38 -12.05 6.63 16.47
C GLN A 38 -13.29 6.40 17.33
N LEU A 39 -13.82 5.17 17.38
CA LEU A 39 -14.93 4.85 18.27
C LEU A 39 -14.55 5.14 19.73
N LYS A 40 -15.33 6.00 20.38
CA LYS A 40 -15.17 6.30 21.82
C LYS A 40 -15.52 5.07 22.68
N GLN A 41 -16.47 4.28 22.21
CA GLN A 41 -16.91 3.05 22.85
C GLN A 41 -17.41 2.08 21.78
N LEU A 42 -17.07 0.80 21.93
CA LEU A 42 -17.60 -0.26 21.09
C LEU A 42 -19.10 -0.47 21.35
N PRO A 43 -19.95 -0.50 20.30
CA PRO A 43 -21.36 -0.87 20.42
C PRO A 43 -21.50 -2.40 20.59
N LYS A 44 -21.09 -2.90 21.77
CA LYS A 44 -20.85 -4.33 22.04
C LYS A 44 -21.99 -5.25 21.60
N ASP A 45 -23.19 -5.03 22.11
CA ASP A 45 -24.34 -5.92 21.90
C ASP A 45 -24.74 -5.97 20.42
N LEU A 46 -24.80 -4.81 19.77
CA LEU A 46 -25.13 -4.70 18.35
C LEU A 46 -24.06 -5.38 17.48
N LEU A 47 -22.79 -5.20 17.81
CA LEU A 47 -21.68 -5.84 17.09
C LEU A 47 -21.71 -7.36 17.27
N GLN A 48 -21.94 -7.87 18.48
CA GLN A 48 -22.09 -9.30 18.75
C GLN A 48 -23.27 -9.90 17.98
N GLN A 49 -24.43 -9.22 17.97
CA GLN A 49 -25.60 -9.64 17.22
C GLN A 49 -25.31 -9.72 15.71
N LYS A 50 -24.70 -8.66 15.14
CA LYS A 50 -24.35 -8.62 13.71
C LYS A 50 -23.34 -9.70 13.33
N LEU A 51 -22.29 -9.89 14.13
CA LEU A 51 -21.28 -10.93 13.92
C LEU A 51 -21.91 -12.32 13.91
N THR A 52 -22.77 -12.60 14.90
CA THR A 52 -23.42 -13.91 15.03
C THR A 52 -24.34 -14.18 13.84
N MET A 53 -25.15 -13.20 13.45
CA MET A 53 -26.04 -13.32 12.29
C MET A 53 -25.26 -13.52 10.98
N LEU A 54 -24.16 -12.78 10.79
CA LEU A 54 -23.32 -12.88 9.60
C LEU A 54 -22.62 -14.24 9.50
N LEU A 55 -22.07 -14.74 10.60
CA LEU A 55 -21.45 -16.06 10.67
C LEU A 55 -22.47 -17.18 10.38
N GLN A 56 -23.66 -17.11 11.00
CA GLN A 56 -24.74 -18.07 10.76
C GLN A 56 -25.17 -18.06 9.29
N LEU A 57 -25.34 -16.88 8.68
CA LEU A 57 -25.71 -16.75 7.28
C LEU A 57 -24.69 -17.44 6.37
N TRP A 58 -23.39 -17.18 6.56
CA TRP A 58 -22.34 -17.74 5.70
C TRP A 58 -22.22 -19.26 5.87
N GLN A 59 -22.34 -19.76 7.11
CA GLN A 59 -22.33 -21.19 7.39
C GLN A 59 -23.54 -21.91 6.79
N GLN A 60 -24.74 -21.31 6.84
CA GLN A 60 -25.94 -21.86 6.20
C GLN A 60 -25.82 -21.92 4.67
N GLN A 61 -25.04 -21.04 4.06
CA GLN A 61 -24.70 -21.08 2.64
C GLN A 61 -23.60 -22.09 2.28
N GLY A 62 -23.11 -22.86 3.27
CA GLY A 62 -22.06 -23.87 3.05
C GLY A 62 -20.64 -23.30 3.00
N VAL A 63 -20.43 -22.02 3.32
CA VAL A 63 -19.10 -21.42 3.35
C VAL A 63 -18.33 -21.93 4.57
N LYS A 64 -17.13 -22.46 4.34
CA LYS A 64 -16.24 -22.97 5.39
C LYS A 64 -15.51 -21.83 6.11
N VAL A 65 -16.22 -21.09 6.96
CA VAL A 65 -15.62 -20.01 7.77
C VAL A 65 -14.82 -20.61 8.93
N THR A 66 -13.50 -20.39 8.96
CA THR A 66 -12.59 -20.96 9.97
C THR A 66 -11.96 -19.94 10.90
N GLN A 67 -11.99 -18.66 10.54
CA GLN A 67 -11.43 -17.59 11.36
C GLN A 67 -12.29 -16.32 11.26
N LEU A 68 -12.42 -15.60 12.36
CA LEU A 68 -12.86 -14.20 12.43
C LEU A 68 -11.64 -13.33 12.68
N GLU A 69 -11.36 -12.40 11.78
CA GLU A 69 -10.34 -11.35 11.99
C GLU A 69 -11.02 -10.01 12.27
N LEU A 70 -10.58 -9.34 13.33
CA LEU A 70 -11.02 -8.00 13.72
C LEU A 70 -9.93 -6.98 13.41
N ASP A 71 -10.24 -6.07 12.49
CA ASP A 71 -9.41 -4.93 12.15
C ASP A 71 -9.93 -3.70 12.92
N TYR A 72 -9.36 -3.45 14.09
CA TYR A 72 -9.80 -2.37 14.99
C TYR A 72 -8.62 -1.59 15.57
N ASP A 73 -8.28 -0.49 14.91
CA ASP A 73 -7.18 0.41 15.28
C ASP A 73 -7.54 1.31 16.48
N CYS A 74 -7.98 0.70 17.58
CA CYS A 74 -8.37 1.43 18.77
C CYS A 74 -7.19 2.15 19.43
N ALA A 75 -7.49 3.26 20.12
CA ALA A 75 -6.50 3.94 20.94
C ALA A 75 -5.92 2.98 22.00
N SER A 76 -4.63 3.11 22.30
CA SER A 76 -3.92 2.28 23.29
C SER A 76 -4.54 2.31 24.69
N SER A 77 -5.27 3.37 25.04
CA SER A 77 -6.02 3.46 26.29
C SER A 77 -7.27 2.56 26.35
N GLN A 78 -7.74 2.05 25.21
CA GLN A 78 -8.92 1.19 25.10
C GLN A 78 -8.60 -0.31 25.07
N LEU A 79 -7.31 -0.71 25.10
CA LEU A 79 -6.92 -2.12 24.96
C LEU A 79 -7.57 -3.03 26.02
N ALA A 80 -7.68 -2.57 27.27
CA ALA A 80 -8.34 -3.34 28.33
C ALA A 80 -9.85 -3.52 28.06
N ALA A 81 -10.53 -2.48 27.57
CA ALA A 81 -11.94 -2.56 27.20
C ALA A 81 -12.14 -3.48 25.99
N TYR A 82 -11.21 -3.45 25.03
CA TYR A 82 -11.19 -4.34 23.88
C TYR A 82 -11.00 -5.80 24.31
N ALA A 83 -10.03 -6.09 25.18
CA ALA A 83 -9.82 -7.42 25.75
C ALA A 83 -11.06 -7.95 26.47
N GLY A 84 -11.72 -7.12 27.28
CA GLY A 84 -12.96 -7.48 27.96
C GLY A 84 -14.09 -7.85 26.99
N TRP A 85 -14.28 -7.05 25.93
CA TRP A 85 -15.27 -7.36 24.90
C TRP A 85 -14.93 -8.64 24.13
N LEU A 86 -13.67 -8.87 23.77
CA LEU A 86 -13.26 -10.10 23.09
C LEU A 86 -13.51 -11.35 23.94
N LYS A 87 -13.28 -11.26 25.25
CA LYS A 87 -13.60 -12.33 26.18
C LYS A 87 -15.10 -12.67 26.16
N GLU A 88 -15.97 -11.66 26.19
CA GLU A 88 -17.43 -11.83 26.06
C GLU A 88 -17.79 -12.44 24.70
N LEU A 89 -17.22 -11.91 23.61
CA LEU A 89 -17.48 -12.40 22.25
C LEU A 89 -17.07 -13.88 22.09
N ARG A 90 -15.93 -14.30 22.65
CA ARG A 90 -15.50 -15.70 22.59
C ARG A 90 -16.48 -16.68 23.21
N GLN A 91 -17.27 -16.26 24.20
CA GLN A 91 -18.29 -17.11 24.81
C GLN A 91 -19.49 -17.35 23.88
N LEU A 92 -19.71 -16.45 22.92
CA LEU A 92 -20.80 -16.52 21.94
C LEU A 92 -20.39 -17.22 20.64
N LEU A 93 -19.10 -17.17 20.30
CA LEU A 93 -18.57 -17.78 19.07
C LEU A 93 -18.41 -19.30 19.19
N PRO A 94 -18.55 -20.05 18.08
CA PRO A 94 -18.20 -21.48 18.06
C PRO A 94 -16.74 -21.70 18.47
N GLN A 95 -16.47 -22.69 19.34
CA GLN A 95 -15.11 -22.99 19.81
C GLN A 95 -14.15 -23.40 18.68
N THR A 96 -14.69 -23.85 17.55
CA THR A 96 -13.92 -24.22 16.35
C THR A 96 -13.49 -23.02 15.50
N LEU A 97 -14.02 -21.82 15.77
CA LEU A 97 -13.71 -20.61 15.03
C LEU A 97 -12.51 -19.91 15.67
N ALA A 98 -11.41 -19.80 14.94
CA ALA A 98 -10.26 -19.04 15.41
C ALA A 98 -10.59 -17.54 15.43
N VAL A 99 -10.04 -16.80 16.40
CA VAL A 99 -10.17 -15.34 16.48
C VAL A 99 -8.80 -14.71 16.28
N ALA A 100 -8.70 -13.80 15.32
CA ALA A 100 -7.51 -13.01 15.03
C ALA A 100 -7.80 -11.52 15.13
N ILE A 101 -6.74 -10.74 15.35
CA ILE A 101 -6.80 -9.27 15.34
C ILE A 101 -5.66 -8.70 14.52
N THR A 102 -5.87 -7.53 13.94
CA THR A 102 -4.76 -6.64 13.61
C THR A 102 -4.27 -5.93 14.87
N ALA A 103 -2.99 -5.56 14.88
CA ALA A 103 -2.37 -4.87 16.01
C ALA A 103 -1.47 -3.73 15.53
N LEU A 104 -1.49 -2.62 16.27
CA LEU A 104 -0.63 -1.48 16.02
C LEU A 104 0.66 -1.55 16.86
N PRO A 105 1.80 -1.05 16.36
CA PRO A 105 3.04 -1.02 17.12
C PRO A 105 2.97 -0.19 18.41
N ASP A 106 2.16 0.87 18.47
CA ASP A 106 2.00 1.66 19.70
C ASP A 106 1.36 0.86 20.85
N TRP A 107 0.70 -0.27 20.56
CA TRP A 107 0.12 -1.12 21.60
C TRP A 107 1.17 -1.93 22.36
N LEU A 108 2.33 -2.19 21.75
CA LEU A 108 3.35 -3.06 22.31
C LEU A 108 3.86 -2.51 23.66
N GLY A 109 3.60 -3.25 24.74
CA GLY A 109 4.00 -2.87 26.11
C GLY A 109 3.06 -1.89 26.82
N LYS A 110 1.91 -1.54 26.22
CA LYS A 110 0.90 -0.69 26.88
C LYS A 110 0.00 -1.51 27.83
N PRO A 111 -0.61 -0.87 28.85
CA PRO A 111 -1.62 -1.53 29.68
C PRO A 111 -2.75 -2.13 28.85
N GLY A 112 -3.17 -3.36 29.16
CA GLY A 112 -4.22 -4.07 28.42
C GLY A 112 -3.72 -4.89 27.22
N TRP A 113 -2.49 -4.69 26.75
CA TRP A 113 -1.93 -5.43 25.62
C TRP A 113 -1.85 -6.93 25.89
N LEU A 114 -1.34 -7.32 27.07
CA LEU A 114 -1.17 -8.73 27.42
C LEU A 114 -2.52 -9.43 27.59
N GLU A 115 -3.49 -8.75 28.19
CA GLU A 115 -4.86 -9.22 28.37
C GLU A 115 -5.55 -9.43 27.01
N LEU A 116 -5.33 -8.51 26.08
CA LEU A 116 -5.84 -8.59 24.72
C LEU A 116 -5.26 -9.79 23.97
N GLN A 117 -3.94 -9.98 24.00
CA GLN A 117 -3.28 -11.13 23.37
C GLN A 117 -3.80 -12.47 23.88
N GLN A 118 -4.23 -12.55 25.14
CA GLN A 118 -4.77 -13.79 25.71
C GLN A 118 -6.12 -14.19 25.11
N GLN A 119 -6.89 -13.23 24.58
CA GLN A 119 -8.23 -13.50 24.02
C GLN A 119 -8.21 -13.93 22.54
N VAL A 120 -7.05 -13.93 21.89
CA VAL A 120 -6.94 -14.25 20.46
C VAL A 120 -6.13 -15.52 20.23
N ASP A 121 -6.32 -16.12 19.08
CA ASP A 121 -5.58 -17.28 18.62
C ASP A 121 -4.37 -16.87 17.75
N GLN A 122 -4.46 -15.69 17.12
CA GLN A 122 -3.44 -15.14 16.24
C GLN A 122 -3.51 -13.61 16.22
N LEU A 123 -2.42 -12.94 15.87
CA LEU A 123 -2.43 -11.50 15.58
C LEU A 123 -1.58 -11.13 14.36
N THR A 124 -1.86 -9.98 13.76
CA THR A 124 -1.08 -9.42 12.65
C THR A 124 -0.60 -8.02 13.02
N LEU A 125 0.71 -7.85 13.22
CA LEU A 125 1.31 -6.55 13.53
C LEU A 125 1.45 -5.70 12.27
N GLN A 126 0.77 -4.56 12.23
CA GLN A 126 0.81 -3.64 11.09
C GLN A 126 1.99 -2.68 11.22
N VAL A 127 3.01 -2.83 10.37
CA VAL A 127 4.23 -2.00 10.42
C VAL A 127 4.27 -0.91 9.34
N HIS A 128 3.11 -0.58 8.76
CA HIS A 128 2.95 0.43 7.71
C HIS A 128 2.12 1.62 8.21
N SER A 129 2.39 2.81 7.68
CA SER A 129 1.66 4.06 7.97
C SER A 129 1.49 4.37 9.47
N VAL A 130 2.45 3.97 10.31
CA VAL A 130 2.31 3.91 11.78
C VAL A 130 2.48 5.27 12.50
N LEU A 131 3.37 6.15 12.02
CA LEU A 131 3.76 7.35 12.77
C LEU A 131 2.97 8.58 12.35
N SER A 132 3.20 9.04 11.12
CA SER A 132 2.37 10.04 10.46
C SER A 132 2.51 9.85 8.96
N PRO A 133 1.50 10.27 8.18
CA PRO A 133 1.58 10.13 6.73
C PRO A 133 2.80 10.86 6.13
N GLU A 134 3.28 11.92 6.79
CA GLU A 134 4.45 12.70 6.37
C GLU A 134 5.76 11.91 6.46
N GLN A 135 5.85 10.93 7.35
CA GLN A 135 7.05 10.11 7.55
C GLN A 135 7.11 8.88 6.63
N GLY A 136 6.27 8.85 5.60
CA GLY A 136 6.22 7.78 4.61
C GLY A 136 5.41 6.56 5.05
N LEU A 137 5.33 5.58 4.15
CA LEU A 137 4.49 4.39 4.33
C LEU A 137 5.19 3.27 5.11
N PHE A 138 6.51 3.22 5.10
CA PHE A 138 7.29 2.14 5.70
C PHE A 138 8.66 2.62 6.15
N GLN A 139 9.04 2.31 7.39
CA GLN A 139 10.35 2.62 7.95
C GLN A 139 11.03 1.33 8.42
N PRO A 140 12.01 0.79 7.66
CA PRO A 140 12.55 -0.54 7.93
C PRO A 140 13.11 -0.73 9.33
N GLN A 141 13.83 0.27 9.87
CA GLN A 141 14.45 0.14 11.20
C GLN A 141 13.41 0.09 12.32
N LEU A 142 12.36 0.91 12.22
CA LEU A 142 11.25 0.85 13.16
C LEU A 142 10.48 -0.46 13.04
N ALA A 143 10.19 -0.90 11.81
CA ALA A 143 9.54 -2.19 11.56
C ALA A 143 10.34 -3.35 12.18
N LYS A 144 11.67 -3.34 12.05
CA LYS A 144 12.57 -4.32 12.72
C LYS A 144 12.44 -4.26 14.23
N SER A 145 12.47 -3.06 14.82
CA SER A 145 12.37 -2.88 16.26
C SER A 145 11.04 -3.38 16.83
N TRP A 146 9.92 -3.09 16.15
CA TRP A 146 8.60 -3.54 16.56
C TRP A 146 8.42 -5.04 16.39
N ALA A 147 8.94 -5.62 15.30
CA ALA A 147 8.92 -7.06 15.08
C ALA A 147 9.72 -7.81 16.17
N GLN A 148 10.91 -7.30 16.52
CA GLN A 148 11.72 -7.83 17.62
C GLN A 148 11.02 -7.70 18.98
N GLN A 149 10.42 -6.54 19.25
CA GLN A 149 9.69 -6.29 20.49
C GLN A 149 8.50 -7.25 20.65
N LEU A 150 7.71 -7.45 19.59
CA LEU A 150 6.61 -8.41 19.58
C LEU A 150 7.14 -9.83 19.77
N ALA A 151 8.15 -10.23 19.00
CA ALA A 151 8.71 -11.59 19.06
C ALA A 151 9.22 -11.96 20.45
N GLY A 152 9.83 -11.03 21.17
CA GLY A 152 10.31 -11.25 22.55
C GLY A 152 9.20 -11.44 23.59
N GLN A 153 7.95 -11.09 23.28
CA GLN A 153 6.82 -11.08 24.21
C GLN A 153 5.64 -11.96 23.73
N ALA A 154 5.69 -12.42 22.48
CA ALA A 154 4.58 -13.10 21.84
C ALA A 154 4.23 -14.40 22.58
N LYS A 155 2.94 -14.55 22.89
CA LYS A 155 2.35 -15.79 23.43
C LYS A 155 1.46 -16.51 22.41
N LYS A 156 1.26 -15.90 21.24
CA LYS A 156 0.37 -16.35 20.18
C LYS A 156 1.11 -16.29 18.84
N PRO A 157 0.77 -17.18 17.88
CA PRO A 157 1.18 -17.05 16.50
C PRO A 157 0.93 -15.64 15.96
N PHE A 158 1.88 -15.11 15.21
CA PHE A 158 1.75 -13.77 14.65
C PHE A 158 2.29 -13.64 13.23
N TYR A 159 1.70 -12.71 12.49
CA TYR A 159 2.19 -12.23 11.19
C TYR A 159 2.68 -10.79 11.32
N ILE A 160 3.51 -10.36 10.36
CA ILE A 160 3.87 -8.96 10.18
C ILE A 160 3.26 -8.45 8.87
N ALA A 161 2.41 -7.43 8.94
CA ALA A 161 1.78 -6.82 7.78
C ALA A 161 2.63 -5.66 7.22
N VAL A 162 3.05 -5.82 5.97
CA VAL A 162 3.87 -4.85 5.22
C VAL A 162 3.07 -4.22 4.08
N PRO A 163 3.39 -2.99 3.67
CA PRO A 163 2.67 -2.32 2.59
C PRO A 163 3.18 -2.80 1.23
N SER A 164 2.32 -2.64 0.23
CA SER A 164 2.54 -2.95 -1.19
C SER A 164 1.83 -1.90 -2.07
N TYR A 165 1.69 -0.69 -1.52
CA TYR A 165 0.96 0.41 -2.11
C TYR A 165 1.67 1.74 -1.88
N HIS A 166 1.23 2.73 -2.65
CA HIS A 166 1.63 4.12 -2.64
C HIS A 166 0.45 4.96 -2.17
N SER A 167 0.73 6.16 -1.69
CA SER A 167 -0.31 7.12 -1.29
C SER A 167 0.10 8.52 -1.68
N ALA A 168 -0.80 9.48 -1.54
CA ALA A 168 -0.45 10.88 -1.59
C ALA A 168 -1.14 11.66 -0.47
N LEU A 169 -0.52 12.75 -0.06
CA LEU A 169 -1.10 13.71 0.87
C LEU A 169 -1.49 14.96 0.11
N LEU A 170 -2.71 15.40 0.33
CA LEU A 170 -3.24 16.64 -0.21
C LEU A 170 -3.42 17.62 0.93
N GLN A 171 -2.74 18.76 0.84
CA GLN A 171 -2.76 19.78 1.88
C GLN A 171 -4.15 20.42 1.97
N GLN A 172 -4.72 20.46 3.17
CA GLN A 172 -5.98 21.15 3.46
C GLN A 172 -5.79 22.22 4.52
N GLU A 173 -6.80 23.08 4.70
CA GLU A 173 -6.80 24.12 5.75
C GLU A 173 -6.62 23.52 7.15
N GLN A 174 -7.12 22.30 7.38
CA GLN A 174 -7.04 21.58 8.65
C GLN A 174 -6.41 20.19 8.45
N GLY A 175 -5.13 20.17 8.10
CA GLY A 175 -4.32 18.94 8.03
C GLY A 175 -4.20 18.38 6.61
N TRP A 176 -4.22 17.05 6.51
CA TRP A 176 -3.94 16.33 5.26
C TRP A 176 -5.08 15.39 4.91
N LEU A 177 -5.45 15.40 3.63
CA LEU A 177 -6.29 14.37 3.05
C LEU A 177 -5.41 13.29 2.41
N VAL A 178 -5.65 12.04 2.76
CA VAL A 178 -4.89 10.89 2.24
C VAL A 178 -5.58 10.34 0.99
N GLU A 179 -4.85 10.35 -0.13
CA GLU A 179 -5.22 9.67 -1.38
C GLU A 179 -4.57 8.28 -1.41
N SER A 180 -5.38 7.23 -1.49
CA SER A 180 -4.93 5.84 -1.37
C SER A 180 -5.24 5.00 -2.62
N GLU A 181 -6.50 4.65 -2.89
CA GLU A 181 -6.84 3.78 -4.04
C GLU A 181 -7.17 4.56 -5.32
N GLN A 182 -8.05 5.55 -5.17
CA GLN A 182 -8.58 6.35 -6.26
C GLN A 182 -8.01 7.76 -6.19
N PRO A 183 -7.70 8.37 -7.34
CA PRO A 183 -7.27 9.76 -7.35
C PRO A 183 -8.39 10.66 -6.83
N LEU A 184 -8.04 11.54 -5.91
CA LEU A 184 -8.92 12.58 -5.40
C LEU A 184 -8.79 13.80 -6.31
N GLN A 185 -9.93 14.25 -6.84
CA GLN A 185 -9.99 15.46 -7.63
C GLN A 185 -9.84 16.68 -6.70
N SER A 186 -8.64 17.24 -6.67
CA SER A 186 -8.32 18.40 -5.84
C SER A 186 -7.16 19.18 -6.44
N GLN A 187 -7.23 20.51 -6.31
CA GLN A 187 -6.15 21.44 -6.68
C GLN A 187 -5.15 21.68 -5.54
N ALA A 188 -5.35 21.03 -4.38
CA ALA A 188 -4.46 21.13 -3.24
C ALA A 188 -3.04 20.70 -3.58
N LYS A 189 -2.06 21.28 -2.86
CA LYS A 189 -0.66 20.85 -2.95
C LYS A 189 -0.58 19.37 -2.61
N ARG A 190 -0.01 18.61 -3.54
CA ARG A 190 0.10 17.15 -3.48
C ARG A 190 1.53 16.74 -3.13
N GLN A 191 1.67 15.83 -2.17
CA GLN A 191 2.91 15.16 -1.84
C GLN A 191 2.72 13.66 -2.08
N GLU A 192 3.46 13.09 -3.02
CA GLU A 192 3.44 11.65 -3.25
C GLU A 192 4.27 10.92 -2.18
N LEU A 193 3.72 9.81 -1.68
CA LEU A 193 4.34 8.88 -0.75
C LEU A 193 4.58 7.57 -1.49
N TRP A 194 5.74 7.50 -2.14
CA TRP A 194 6.19 6.30 -2.82
C TRP A 194 6.70 5.28 -1.81
N LEU A 195 6.45 4.01 -2.11
CA LEU A 195 6.94 2.90 -1.29
C LEU A 195 8.19 2.35 -1.95
N ASP A 196 9.29 2.37 -1.21
CA ASP A 196 10.55 1.79 -1.63
C ASP A 196 10.47 0.25 -1.56
N ALA A 197 10.47 -0.38 -2.75
CA ALA A 197 10.40 -1.82 -2.88
C ALA A 197 11.66 -2.54 -2.37
N VAL A 198 12.84 -1.90 -2.46
CA VAL A 198 14.09 -2.46 -1.94
C VAL A 198 14.02 -2.50 -0.41
N ALA A 199 13.60 -1.41 0.21
CA ALA A 199 13.45 -1.33 1.67
C ALA A 199 12.51 -2.41 2.25
N VAL A 200 11.41 -2.70 1.55
CA VAL A 200 10.47 -3.77 1.95
C VAL A 200 11.04 -5.16 1.67
N GLN A 201 11.73 -5.37 0.54
CA GLN A 201 12.41 -6.62 0.24
C GLN A 201 13.50 -6.94 1.27
N ASP A 202 14.33 -5.97 1.62
CA ASP A 202 15.38 -6.10 2.63
C ASP A 202 14.80 -6.44 4.00
N PHE A 203 13.67 -5.83 4.36
CA PHE A 203 12.95 -6.19 5.57
C PHE A 203 12.42 -7.63 5.51
N SER A 204 11.83 -8.05 4.39
CA SER A 204 11.33 -9.42 4.19
C SER A 204 12.45 -10.45 4.30
N LEU A 205 13.59 -10.22 3.63
CA LEU A 205 14.75 -11.10 3.68
C LEU A 205 15.37 -11.14 5.08
N TRP A 206 15.47 -10.00 5.75
CA TRP A 206 15.90 -9.94 7.15
C TRP A 206 14.96 -10.73 8.07
N LEU A 207 13.64 -10.63 7.86
CA LEU A 207 12.64 -11.33 8.67
C LEU A 207 12.74 -12.85 8.48
N GLN A 208 12.99 -13.31 7.25
CA GLN A 208 13.21 -14.74 6.94
C GLN A 208 14.45 -15.32 7.64
N GLN A 209 15.43 -14.49 8.00
CA GLN A 209 16.61 -14.92 8.76
C GLN A 209 16.35 -15.03 10.28
N GLN A 210 15.20 -14.55 10.77
CA GLN A 210 14.85 -14.59 12.18
C GLN A 210 14.29 -15.97 12.57
N HIS A 211 14.72 -16.47 13.73
CA HIS A 211 14.25 -17.74 14.28
C HIS A 211 13.26 -17.48 15.43
N TRP A 212 12.05 -17.04 15.09
CA TRP A 212 10.99 -16.78 16.07
C TRP A 212 9.89 -17.85 15.94
N PRO A 213 9.75 -18.77 16.90
CA PRO A 213 8.87 -19.93 16.77
C PRO A 213 7.40 -19.62 16.49
N LEU A 214 6.93 -18.43 16.90
CA LEU A 214 5.55 -18.01 16.72
C LEU A 214 5.33 -17.13 15.47
N LEU A 215 6.39 -16.69 14.79
CA LEU A 215 6.25 -15.95 13.54
C LEU A 215 5.75 -16.90 12.45
N GLN A 216 4.59 -16.58 11.86
CA GLN A 216 3.97 -17.37 10.79
C GLN A 216 4.32 -16.84 9.39
N GLY A 217 4.72 -15.58 9.27
CA GLY A 217 5.18 -14.98 8.02
C GLY A 217 4.77 -13.53 7.82
N LEU A 218 4.73 -13.12 6.57
CA LEU A 218 4.32 -11.78 6.12
C LEU A 218 2.90 -11.79 5.59
N VAL A 219 2.19 -10.68 5.80
CA VAL A 219 0.92 -10.36 5.16
C VAL A 219 1.09 -9.10 4.33
N TRP A 220 0.64 -9.13 3.07
CA TRP A 220 0.60 -7.95 2.22
C TRP A 220 -0.67 -7.16 2.51
N PHE A 221 -0.54 -5.93 2.99
CA PHE A 221 -1.71 -5.12 3.37
C PHE A 221 -2.66 -4.84 2.20
N ARG A 222 -2.13 -4.79 0.97
CA ARG A 222 -2.93 -4.54 -0.24
C ARG A 222 -2.51 -5.46 -1.38
N LEU A 223 -3.40 -6.32 -1.83
CA LEU A 223 -3.14 -7.15 -2.99
C LEU A 223 -3.34 -6.33 -4.29
N PRO A 224 -2.49 -6.57 -5.30
CA PRO A 224 -2.49 -5.77 -6.52
C PRO A 224 -3.71 -6.10 -7.39
N LEU A 225 -4.44 -5.06 -7.81
CA LEU A 225 -5.51 -5.15 -8.79
C LEU A 225 -5.09 -4.46 -10.10
N PRO A 226 -5.50 -4.95 -11.29
CA PRO A 226 -5.13 -4.31 -12.56
C PRO A 226 -5.52 -2.83 -12.64
N SER A 227 -6.67 -2.46 -12.08
CA SER A 227 -7.19 -1.08 -12.04
C SER A 227 -6.53 -0.20 -10.99
N ASP A 228 -5.80 -0.78 -10.04
CA ASP A 228 -5.16 -0.05 -8.96
C ASP A 228 -3.78 0.44 -9.38
N LYS A 229 -3.71 1.71 -9.71
CA LYS A 229 -2.47 2.38 -10.13
C LYS A 229 -1.59 2.79 -8.94
N ARG A 230 -2.12 2.73 -7.73
CA ARG A 230 -1.40 3.07 -6.50
C ARG A 230 -0.89 1.83 -5.76
N SER A 231 -1.19 0.61 -6.21
CA SER A 231 -0.49 -0.59 -5.73
C SER A 231 0.60 -1.01 -6.71
N TRP A 232 1.58 -1.74 -6.18
CA TRP A 232 2.54 -2.49 -6.99
C TRP A 232 1.83 -3.35 -8.03
N SER A 233 2.52 -3.68 -9.13
CA SER A 233 2.01 -4.73 -10.01
C SER A 233 2.12 -6.11 -9.33
N TYR A 234 1.33 -7.07 -9.81
CA TYR A 234 1.50 -8.48 -9.41
C TYR A 234 2.95 -8.97 -9.61
N SER A 235 3.57 -8.64 -10.74
CA SER A 235 4.96 -8.99 -11.03
C SER A 235 5.96 -8.35 -10.05
N GLN A 236 5.72 -7.11 -9.62
CA GLN A 236 6.57 -6.44 -8.64
C GLN A 236 6.40 -7.05 -7.25
N LEU A 237 5.15 -7.31 -6.81
CA LEU A 237 4.87 -8.01 -5.56
C LEU A 237 5.57 -9.39 -5.53
N GLN A 238 5.47 -10.14 -6.63
CA GLN A 238 6.12 -11.45 -6.75
C GLN A 238 7.65 -11.32 -6.68
N ALA A 239 8.25 -10.35 -7.40
CA ALA A 239 9.69 -10.13 -7.38
C ALA A 239 10.21 -9.78 -5.98
N VAL A 240 9.50 -8.89 -5.27
CA VAL A 240 9.79 -8.55 -3.87
C VAL A 240 9.67 -9.78 -2.97
N SER A 241 8.55 -10.51 -3.05
CA SER A 241 8.25 -11.66 -2.19
C SER A 241 9.30 -12.78 -2.26
N VAL A 242 9.85 -13.03 -3.45
CA VAL A 242 10.84 -14.10 -3.66
C VAL A 242 12.30 -13.63 -3.56
N GLY A 243 12.55 -12.35 -3.23
CA GLY A 243 13.91 -11.84 -3.11
C GLY A 243 14.67 -11.68 -4.44
N LYS A 244 13.97 -11.47 -5.58
CA LYS A 244 14.63 -11.21 -6.87
C LYS A 244 15.34 -9.86 -6.84
N THR A 245 16.48 -9.76 -7.54
CA THR A 245 17.14 -8.48 -7.79
C THR A 245 16.17 -7.50 -8.47
N LEU A 246 15.91 -6.37 -7.82
CA LEU A 246 15.01 -5.35 -8.32
C LEU A 246 15.81 -4.32 -9.10
N THR A 247 15.52 -4.18 -10.39
CA THR A 247 16.20 -3.23 -11.27
C THR A 247 15.20 -2.22 -11.84
N ALA A 248 15.69 -1.01 -12.11
CA ALA A 248 15.00 -0.08 -12.99
C ALA A 248 15.09 -0.57 -14.45
N ASP A 249 14.09 -0.26 -15.26
CA ASP A 249 14.11 -0.46 -16.71
C ASP A 249 13.49 0.77 -17.37
N LEU A 250 14.30 1.82 -17.52
CA LEU A 250 13.87 3.07 -18.14
C LEU A 250 13.96 2.96 -19.65
N LYS A 251 12.82 3.06 -20.31
CA LYS A 251 12.71 3.14 -21.77
C LYS A 251 12.34 4.55 -22.18
N MET A 252 13.05 5.07 -23.16
CA MET A 252 12.73 6.36 -23.75
C MET A 252 12.31 6.17 -25.21
N SER A 253 11.27 6.88 -25.60
CA SER A 253 10.73 6.81 -26.95
C SER A 253 10.22 8.17 -27.41
N VAL A 254 10.16 8.36 -28.73
CA VAL A 254 9.44 9.48 -29.34
C VAL A 254 8.05 8.97 -29.72
N GLN A 255 7.01 9.64 -29.25
CA GLN A 255 5.61 9.29 -29.50
C GLN A 255 4.88 10.44 -30.20
N GLY A 256 3.72 10.16 -30.80
CA GLY A 256 2.93 11.14 -31.56
C GLY A 256 3.13 11.04 -33.07
N GLU A 257 2.55 12.00 -33.79
CA GLU A 257 2.57 12.06 -35.25
C GLU A 257 3.13 13.40 -35.71
N ALA A 258 3.99 13.38 -36.73
CA ALA A 258 4.56 14.60 -37.28
C ALA A 258 3.44 15.58 -37.73
N PRO A 259 3.57 16.88 -37.41
CA PRO A 259 4.75 17.49 -36.82
C PRO A 259 4.85 17.38 -35.28
N GLN A 260 3.80 16.99 -34.57
CA GLN A 260 3.74 17.03 -33.10
C GLN A 260 4.27 15.73 -32.46
N LEU A 261 5.50 15.80 -31.91
CA LEU A 261 6.19 14.65 -31.35
C LEU A 261 6.55 14.91 -29.87
N GLU A 262 6.35 13.90 -29.02
CA GLU A 262 6.68 13.94 -27.59
C GLU A 262 7.87 13.04 -27.29
N LEU A 263 8.79 13.52 -26.44
CA LEU A 263 9.79 12.66 -25.81
C LEU A 263 9.21 12.11 -24.51
N VAL A 264 9.18 10.78 -24.40
CA VAL A 264 8.53 10.08 -23.30
C VAL A 264 9.53 9.13 -22.64
N ALA A 265 9.51 9.10 -21.30
CA ALA A 265 10.17 8.10 -20.48
C ALA A 265 9.15 7.21 -19.78
N GLU A 266 9.36 5.89 -19.83
CA GLU A 266 8.52 4.88 -19.20
C GLU A 266 9.41 3.93 -18.39
N ASN A 267 9.04 3.68 -17.13
CA ASN A 267 9.77 2.72 -16.30
C ASN A 267 9.02 1.39 -16.23
N HIS A 268 9.61 0.37 -16.85
CA HIS A 268 9.10 -1.01 -16.88
C HIS A 268 9.73 -1.90 -15.79
N GLY A 269 10.60 -1.34 -14.96
CA GLY A 269 11.30 -2.04 -13.88
C GLY A 269 10.49 -2.11 -12.59
N PHE A 270 11.17 -2.51 -11.51
CA PHE A 270 10.56 -2.73 -10.19
C PHE A 270 10.92 -1.67 -9.14
N VAL A 271 11.85 -0.77 -9.46
CA VAL A 271 12.29 0.34 -8.60
C VAL A 271 12.29 1.64 -9.38
N ALA A 272 12.29 2.77 -8.66
CA ALA A 272 12.37 4.09 -9.25
C ALA A 272 13.62 4.23 -10.13
N ALA A 273 13.45 4.81 -11.32
CA ALA A 273 14.52 5.00 -12.30
C ALA A 273 14.94 6.47 -12.33
N PRO A 274 16.22 6.80 -12.11
CA PRO A 274 16.70 8.16 -12.33
C PRO A 274 16.61 8.53 -13.81
N LEU A 275 16.30 9.80 -14.08
CA LEU A 275 16.33 10.33 -15.44
C LEU A 275 17.78 10.60 -15.90
N PRO A 276 18.13 10.36 -17.18
CA PRO A 276 19.47 10.63 -17.70
C PRO A 276 19.83 12.12 -17.58
N THR A 277 21.08 12.43 -17.24
CA THR A 277 21.53 13.83 -17.07
C THR A 277 21.44 14.65 -18.36
N GLN A 278 21.57 13.98 -19.51
CA GLN A 278 21.47 14.59 -20.83
C GLN A 278 20.80 13.63 -21.83
N ILE A 279 19.91 14.16 -22.66
CA ILE A 279 19.29 13.45 -23.78
C ILE A 279 19.46 14.29 -25.04
N ASN A 280 19.97 13.68 -26.11
CA ASN A 280 20.12 14.36 -27.39
C ASN A 280 19.18 13.75 -28.43
N LEU A 281 18.47 14.60 -29.16
CA LEU A 281 17.67 14.22 -30.31
C LEU A 281 18.10 14.99 -31.55
N SER A 282 18.04 14.32 -32.68
CA SER A 282 18.22 14.95 -33.99
C SER A 282 16.87 15.04 -34.69
N GLY A 283 16.51 16.22 -35.13
CA GLY A 283 15.23 16.49 -35.78
C GLY A 283 15.40 17.12 -37.15
N ARG A 284 14.41 16.94 -38.02
CA ARG A 284 14.35 17.56 -39.35
C ARG A 284 13.21 18.56 -39.40
N LEU A 285 13.51 19.77 -39.90
CA LEU A 285 12.55 20.86 -40.08
C LEU A 285 11.75 21.15 -38.79
N CYS A 286 12.46 21.22 -37.67
CA CYS A 286 11.85 21.55 -36.40
C CYS A 286 11.54 23.05 -36.33
N SER A 287 10.30 23.41 -36.02
CA SER A 287 9.86 24.80 -35.90
C SER A 287 9.95 25.32 -34.46
N ALA A 288 9.56 24.47 -33.50
CA ALA A 288 9.47 24.76 -32.08
C ALA A 288 9.69 23.48 -31.24
N ALA A 289 10.11 23.65 -29.99
CA ALA A 289 10.24 22.58 -29.01
C ALA A 289 10.32 23.16 -27.60
N ASP A 290 9.98 22.37 -26.59
CA ASP A 290 10.12 22.72 -25.18
C ASP A 290 10.42 21.49 -24.31
N ALA A 291 11.00 21.72 -23.14
CA ALA A 291 11.32 20.70 -22.15
C ALA A 291 10.52 20.89 -20.87
N VAL A 292 10.11 19.77 -20.26
CA VAL A 292 9.35 19.73 -19.01
C VAL A 292 9.97 18.70 -18.05
N SER A 293 9.30 18.43 -16.92
CA SER A 293 9.66 17.34 -16.01
C SER A 293 11.11 17.39 -15.51
N GLY A 294 11.63 18.60 -15.28
CA GLY A 294 12.97 18.83 -14.74
C GLY A 294 14.06 19.04 -15.80
N TYR A 295 13.75 18.93 -17.08
CA TYR A 295 14.70 19.24 -18.16
C TYR A 295 14.63 20.71 -18.59
N LYS A 296 15.78 21.21 -19.05
CA LYS A 296 15.89 22.43 -19.84
C LYS A 296 16.33 22.06 -21.26
N LEU A 297 15.75 22.74 -22.25
CA LEU A 297 16.09 22.53 -23.65
C LEU A 297 17.18 23.50 -24.11
N ASN A 298 18.24 22.95 -24.71
CA ASN A 298 19.18 23.65 -25.56
C ASN A 298 18.86 23.29 -27.02
N PHE A 299 18.19 24.20 -27.74
CA PHE A 299 17.82 24.01 -29.13
C PHE A 299 18.83 24.68 -30.05
N SER A 300 19.44 23.93 -30.96
CA SER A 300 20.49 24.45 -31.85
C SER A 300 19.96 25.53 -32.80
N LYS A 301 20.84 26.46 -33.21
CA LYS A 301 20.47 27.59 -34.09
C LYS A 301 19.95 27.15 -35.46
N ASP A 302 20.49 26.05 -35.99
CA ASP A 302 20.06 25.41 -37.24
C ASP A 302 18.81 24.54 -37.08
N LYS A 303 18.25 24.48 -35.85
CA LYS A 303 17.04 23.74 -35.48
C LYS A 303 17.07 22.25 -35.83
N SER A 304 18.27 21.65 -35.85
CA SER A 304 18.47 20.24 -36.17
C SER A 304 18.78 19.37 -34.94
N GLN A 305 19.22 19.97 -33.84
CA GLN A 305 19.61 19.27 -32.62
C GLN A 305 18.88 19.82 -31.39
N LEU A 306 18.29 18.92 -30.63
CA LEU A 306 17.57 19.21 -29.39
C LEU A 306 18.28 18.50 -28.25
N GLN A 307 18.89 19.25 -27.34
CA GLN A 307 19.58 18.71 -26.17
C GLN A 307 18.78 19.04 -24.91
N PHE A 308 18.28 18.02 -24.25
CA PHE A 308 17.61 18.11 -22.97
C PHE A 308 18.65 17.91 -21.87
N VAL A 309 18.81 18.90 -20.99
CA VAL A 309 19.75 18.85 -19.85
C VAL A 309 18.94 18.83 -18.56
N LEU A 310 19.15 17.81 -17.72
CA LEU A 310 18.45 17.67 -16.46
C LEU A 310 18.91 18.76 -15.49
N THR A 311 17.97 19.55 -14.99
CA THR A 311 18.23 20.64 -14.03
C THR A 311 17.84 20.26 -12.60
N LYS A 312 17.07 19.18 -12.43
CA LYS A 312 16.62 18.65 -11.13
C LYS A 312 17.03 17.17 -11.02
N ALA A 313 18.21 16.92 -10.47
CA ALA A 313 18.82 15.60 -10.40
C ALA A 313 17.99 14.56 -9.62
N GLU A 314 17.10 14.99 -8.71
CA GLU A 314 16.25 14.10 -7.90
C GLU A 314 15.00 13.59 -8.62
N THR A 315 14.81 13.94 -9.90
CA THR A 315 13.63 13.51 -10.65
C THR A 315 13.76 12.03 -11.04
N VAL A 316 12.86 11.21 -10.51
CA VAL A 316 12.79 9.78 -10.80
C VAL A 316 11.47 9.41 -11.46
N VAL A 317 11.49 8.38 -12.32
CA VAL A 317 10.30 7.77 -12.91
C VAL A 317 9.97 6.51 -12.12
N GLN A 318 8.80 6.49 -11.49
CA GLN A 318 8.35 5.35 -10.68
C GLN A 318 7.98 4.15 -11.57
N PRO A 319 8.03 2.91 -11.05
CA PRO A 319 7.54 1.73 -11.77
C PRO A 319 6.14 1.96 -12.36
N ARG A 320 5.94 1.57 -13.62
CA ARG A 320 4.68 1.74 -14.39
C ARG A 320 4.30 3.20 -14.66
N GLN A 321 5.15 4.17 -14.34
CA GLN A 321 4.91 5.57 -14.64
C GLN A 321 5.38 5.90 -16.07
N ARG A 322 4.55 6.68 -16.77
CA ARG A 322 4.90 7.37 -18.02
C ARG A 322 5.10 8.85 -17.71
N LEU A 323 6.20 9.42 -18.17
CA LEU A 323 6.54 10.83 -17.98
C LEU A 323 6.90 11.45 -19.32
N VAL A 324 6.20 12.52 -19.70
CA VAL A 324 6.59 13.34 -20.85
C VAL A 324 7.75 14.23 -20.40
N LEU A 325 8.85 14.20 -21.14
CA LEU A 325 10.07 14.98 -20.86
C LEU A 325 10.11 16.29 -21.68
N GLY A 326 9.34 16.35 -22.76
CA GLY A 326 9.15 17.52 -23.59
C GLY A 326 8.49 17.17 -24.91
N TRP A 327 8.37 18.18 -25.78
CA TRP A 327 7.74 18.04 -27.08
C TRP A 327 8.53 18.83 -28.13
N ALA A 328 8.37 18.45 -29.39
CA ALA A 328 8.91 19.17 -30.53
C ALA A 328 7.96 19.10 -31.72
N SER A 329 7.87 20.21 -32.45
CA SER A 329 7.18 20.30 -33.73
C SER A 329 8.19 20.10 -34.88
N CYS A 330 8.36 18.87 -35.37
CA CYS A 330 9.34 18.46 -36.38
C CYS A 330 8.73 17.51 -37.41
N GLN A 331 9.23 17.49 -38.66
CA GLN A 331 8.83 16.45 -39.62
C GLN A 331 9.32 15.05 -39.22
N ASN A 332 10.46 14.98 -38.55
CA ASN A 332 11.00 13.76 -37.96
C ASN A 332 11.82 14.15 -36.73
N LEU A 333 11.80 13.30 -35.71
CA LEU A 333 12.61 13.42 -34.51
C LEU A 333 13.14 12.04 -34.14
N THR A 334 14.46 11.92 -34.06
CA THR A 334 15.13 10.66 -33.73
C THR A 334 15.90 10.81 -32.43
N LEU A 335 15.61 9.91 -31.49
CA LEU A 335 16.35 9.81 -30.24
C LEU A 335 17.70 9.15 -30.51
N SER A 336 18.80 9.82 -30.17
CA SER A 336 20.13 9.21 -30.20
C SER A 336 20.31 8.26 -29.00
N ALA A 337 21.21 7.28 -29.13
CA ALA A 337 21.56 6.41 -28.00
C ALA A 337 22.03 7.26 -26.82
N PHE A 338 21.36 7.11 -25.67
CA PHE A 338 21.71 7.78 -24.43
C PHE A 338 22.58 6.84 -23.57
N LYS A 339 23.52 7.40 -22.80
CA LYS A 339 24.17 6.67 -21.72
C LYS A 339 23.33 6.86 -20.47
N GLY A 340 22.77 5.77 -19.97
CA GLY A 340 22.10 5.70 -18.66
C GLY A 340 23.10 5.69 -17.53
#